data_AF-H6NHT0-F1
#
_entry.id   AF-H6NHT0-F1
#
_cell.length_a   1.000
_cell.length_b   1.000
_cell.length_c   1.000
_cell.angle_alpha   90.00
_cell.angle_beta   90.00
_cell.angle_gamma   90.00
#
_symmetry.space_group_name_H-M   'P 1'
#
loop_
_entity.id
_entity.type
_entity.pdbx_description
1 polymer ?
#
loop_
_entity_poly.entity_id
_entity_poly.type
_entity_poly.pdbx_seq_one_letter_code
_entity_poly.pdbx_strand_id
1 'polypeptide(L)'
;MNIQVAPLERKQLLGTAGGHSVVLDQPVERGGDGGGFRPTELWLIGLSGCAAGTLKGIAREKGYALESVSIEAEEETDAEGAIFRVTFRAALHGTLTPSERAQLLREVKGRCKVVRTVHPSISVAFRDALEAGSLAGVSGDTVQSELRAGCSSEGGACCI
;
A
#
# COMPACT_ATOMS: atom_id res chain seq x y z
N MET A 1 20.45 -4.41 5.51
CA MET A 1 19.36 -3.48 5.89
C MET A 1 18.97 -3.81 7.30
N ASN A 2 19.11 -2.87 8.23
CA ASN A 2 18.66 -3.07 9.62
C ASN A 2 17.24 -2.53 9.73
N ILE A 3 16.30 -3.37 10.15
CA ILE A 3 14.91 -2.98 10.44
C ILE A 3 14.75 -3.18 11.95
N GLN A 4 14.33 -2.15 12.65
CA GLN A 4 14.19 -2.19 14.10
C GLN A 4 12.80 -1.76 14.50
N VAL A 5 12.31 -2.35 15.58
CA VAL A 5 11.05 -1.97 16.24
C VAL A 5 11.37 -1.78 17.72
N ALA A 6 10.97 -0.66 18.27
CA ALA A 6 11.12 -0.36 19.69
C ALA A 6 9.78 0.11 20.27
N PRO A 7 9.53 -0.09 21.58
CA PRO A 7 8.40 0.54 22.25
C PRO A 7 8.46 2.07 22.12
N LEU A 8 7.30 2.67 21.88
CA LEU A 8 7.04 4.09 22.08
C LEU A 8 6.17 4.25 23.35
N GLU A 9 5.50 5.39 23.52
CA GLU A 9 4.56 5.62 24.60
C GLU A 9 3.36 4.67 24.54
N ARG A 10 2.87 4.27 25.72
CA ARG A 10 1.70 3.39 25.87
C ARG A 10 1.85 2.07 25.11
N LYS A 11 0.97 1.78 24.14
CA LYS A 11 1.01 0.54 23.33
C LYS A 11 1.60 0.74 21.93
N GLN A 12 2.11 1.92 21.64
CA GLN A 12 2.65 2.25 20.33
C GLN A 12 4.05 1.65 20.15
N LEU A 13 4.40 1.35 18.90
CA LEU A 13 5.75 0.89 18.53
C LEU A 13 6.31 1.80 17.44
N LEU A 14 7.59 2.14 17.55
CA LEU A 14 8.34 2.86 16.54
C LEU A 14 9.11 1.87 15.67
N GLY A 15 8.72 1.75 14.40
CA GLY A 15 9.49 1.03 13.38
C GLY A 15 10.47 1.95 12.68
N THR A 16 11.71 1.53 12.47
CA THR A 16 12.73 2.30 11.74
C THR A 16 13.44 1.46 10.69
N ALA A 17 13.66 2.04 9.51
CA ALA A 17 14.43 1.44 8.42
C ALA A 17 14.98 2.52 7.48
N GLY A 18 16.26 2.42 7.10
CA GLY A 18 16.84 3.28 6.05
C GLY A 18 16.77 4.79 6.31
N GLY A 19 16.74 5.22 7.59
CA GLY A 19 16.58 6.63 7.95
C GLY A 19 15.14 7.12 8.02
N HIS A 20 14.16 6.24 7.83
CA HIS A 20 12.74 6.55 7.96
C HIS A 20 12.13 5.86 9.17
N SER A 21 11.05 6.43 9.69
CA SER A 21 10.28 5.89 10.80
C SER A 21 8.79 5.79 10.49
N VAL A 22 8.13 4.85 11.14
CA VAL A 22 6.68 4.68 11.12
C VAL A 22 6.17 4.31 12.50
N VAL A 23 5.01 4.83 12.89
CA VAL A 23 4.32 4.44 14.12
C VAL A 23 3.37 3.29 13.81
N LEU A 24 3.48 2.23 14.61
CA LEU A 24 2.56 1.10 14.63
C LEU A 24 1.68 1.21 15.87
N ASP A 25 0.37 1.07 15.69
CA ASP A 25 -0.59 1.14 16.80
C ASP A 25 -1.77 0.19 16.58
N GLN A 26 -2.46 -0.14 17.67
CA GLN A 26 -3.74 -0.81 17.65
C GLN A 26 -4.87 0.24 17.58
N PRO A 27 -6.05 -0.13 17.06
CA PRO A 27 -7.18 0.76 17.08
C PRO A 27 -7.73 0.91 18.51
N VAL A 28 -8.52 1.95 18.75
CA VAL A 28 -9.01 2.34 20.08
C VAL A 28 -9.82 1.21 20.73
N GLU A 29 -10.62 0.51 19.96
CA GLU A 29 -11.44 -0.63 20.41
C GLU A 29 -10.61 -1.84 20.87
N ARG A 30 -9.34 -1.93 20.48
CA ARG A 30 -8.38 -2.94 20.96
C ARG A 30 -7.41 -2.36 22.01
N GLY A 31 -7.73 -1.17 22.51
CA GLY A 31 -7.02 -0.46 23.57
C GLY A 31 -5.67 0.11 23.13
N GLY A 32 -5.51 0.40 21.84
CA GLY A 32 -4.47 1.31 21.35
C GLY A 32 -5.01 2.74 21.20
N ASP A 33 -4.26 3.60 20.54
CA ASP A 33 -4.59 5.01 20.42
C ASP A 33 -5.03 5.42 19.01
N GLY A 34 -4.97 4.47 18.06
CA GLY A 34 -5.23 4.74 16.66
C GLY A 34 -4.24 5.75 16.04
N GLY A 35 -3.07 5.95 16.66
CA GLY A 35 -2.09 6.98 16.27
C GLY A 35 -1.11 6.55 15.20
N GLY A 36 -1.28 5.37 14.60
CA GLY A 36 -0.38 4.80 13.61
C GLY A 36 -1.02 3.67 12.83
N PHE A 37 -0.27 3.09 11.89
CA PHE A 37 -0.75 1.97 11.10
C PHE A 37 -0.88 0.73 11.97
N ARG A 38 -1.92 -0.06 11.75
CA ARG A 38 -1.90 -1.45 12.20
C ARG A 38 -0.80 -2.20 11.44
N PRO A 39 -0.16 -3.22 12.06
CA PRO A 39 0.84 -4.03 11.37
C PRO A 39 0.35 -4.63 10.03
N THR A 40 -0.92 -5.03 9.95
CA THR A 40 -1.50 -5.56 8.70
C THR A 40 -1.68 -4.48 7.64
N GLU A 41 -2.09 -3.27 8.02
CA GLU A 41 -2.19 -2.13 7.10
C GLU A 41 -0.83 -1.77 6.52
N LEU A 42 0.21 -1.70 7.36
CA LEU A 42 1.57 -1.42 6.90
C LEU A 42 2.10 -2.53 5.96
N TRP A 43 1.75 -3.78 6.23
CA TRP A 43 2.09 -4.91 5.36
C TRP A 43 1.39 -4.81 3.98
N LEU A 44 0.10 -4.49 3.95
CA LEU A 44 -0.65 -4.26 2.72
C LEU A 44 -0.11 -3.07 1.93
N ILE A 45 0.25 -1.96 2.60
CA ILE A 45 0.90 -0.81 1.97
C ILE A 45 2.21 -1.23 1.29
N GLY A 46 3.05 -2.00 1.97
CA GLY A 46 4.31 -2.51 1.41
C GLY A 46 4.11 -3.40 0.18
N LEU A 47 3.11 -4.30 0.23
CA LEU A 47 2.73 -5.15 -0.91
C LEU A 47 2.22 -4.32 -2.10
N SER A 48 1.30 -3.40 -1.85
CA SER A 48 0.74 -2.49 -2.85
C SER A 48 1.83 -1.64 -3.51
N GLY A 49 2.74 -1.07 -2.73
CA GLY A 49 3.86 -0.27 -3.25
C GLY A 49 4.78 -1.08 -4.16
N CYS A 50 5.16 -2.29 -3.76
CA CYS A 50 5.98 -3.17 -4.60
C CYS A 50 5.25 -3.61 -5.88
N ALA A 51 3.96 -3.92 -5.78
CA ALA A 51 3.13 -4.28 -6.92
C ALA A 51 2.98 -3.12 -7.91
N ALA A 52 2.72 -1.89 -7.44
CA ALA A 52 2.63 -0.69 -8.28
C ALA A 52 3.95 -0.42 -9.03
N GLY A 53 5.09 -0.52 -8.35
CA GLY A 53 6.40 -0.41 -8.99
C GLY A 53 6.64 -1.50 -10.04
N THR A 54 6.21 -2.73 -9.75
CA THR A 54 6.29 -3.86 -10.69
C THR A 54 5.42 -3.63 -11.93
N LEU A 55 4.17 -3.16 -11.76
CA LEU A 55 3.26 -2.85 -12.87
C LEU A 55 3.86 -1.78 -13.80
N LYS A 56 4.42 -0.71 -13.24
CA LYS A 56 5.16 0.31 -14.01
C LYS A 56 6.35 -0.29 -14.75
N GLY A 57 7.10 -1.20 -14.11
CA GLY A 57 8.22 -1.91 -14.73
C GLY A 57 7.80 -2.77 -15.93
N ILE A 58 6.74 -3.57 -15.78
CA ILE A 58 6.20 -4.41 -16.86
C ILE A 58 5.70 -3.54 -18.02
N ALA A 59 4.97 -2.46 -17.72
CA ALA A 59 4.45 -1.54 -18.74
C ALA A 59 5.59 -0.91 -19.55
N ARG A 60 6.66 -0.44 -18.87
CA ARG A 60 7.84 0.12 -19.53
C ARG A 60 8.55 -0.91 -20.42
N GLU A 61 8.72 -2.14 -19.94
CA GLU A 61 9.34 -3.22 -20.73
C GLU A 61 8.56 -3.52 -22.02
N LYS A 62 7.23 -3.45 -21.97
CA LYS A 62 6.34 -3.77 -23.08
C LYS A 62 5.96 -2.57 -23.95
N GLY A 63 6.38 -1.35 -23.57
CA GLY A 63 6.03 -0.11 -24.27
C GLY A 63 4.58 0.34 -24.07
N TYR A 64 3.91 -0.08 -23.01
CA TYR A 64 2.54 0.34 -22.71
C TYR A 64 2.50 1.76 -22.14
N ALA A 65 1.54 2.57 -22.59
CA ALA A 65 1.36 3.96 -22.16
C ALA A 65 0.66 4.06 -20.77
N LEU A 66 1.30 3.48 -19.75
CA LEU A 66 0.89 3.58 -18.35
C LEU A 66 1.61 4.78 -17.69
N GLU A 67 0.83 5.74 -17.21
CA GLU A 67 1.33 6.98 -16.60
C GLU A 67 1.45 6.84 -15.07
N SER A 68 0.39 6.36 -14.41
CA SER A 68 0.36 6.18 -12.96
C SER A 68 -0.47 4.97 -12.55
N VAL A 69 -0.23 4.51 -11.32
CA VAL A 69 -0.90 3.35 -10.73
C VAL A 69 -1.30 3.72 -9.31
N SER A 70 -2.57 3.53 -8.99
CA SER A 70 -3.09 3.59 -7.62
C SER A 70 -3.67 2.22 -7.26
N ILE A 71 -3.43 1.76 -6.03
CA ILE A 71 -3.88 0.45 -5.56
C ILE A 71 -4.58 0.61 -4.22
N GLU A 72 -5.80 0.11 -4.14
CA GLU A 72 -6.50 -0.20 -2.89
C GLU A 72 -6.33 -1.69 -2.58
N ALA A 73 -6.11 -2.00 -1.31
CA ALA A 73 -5.92 -3.36 -0.84
C ALA A 73 -6.95 -3.70 0.23
N GLU A 74 -7.62 -4.82 0.06
CA GLU A 74 -8.59 -5.36 1.01
C GLU A 74 -8.12 -6.73 1.48
N GLU A 75 -8.17 -6.99 2.79
CA GLU A 75 -7.93 -8.29 3.40
C GLU A 75 -9.25 -8.97 3.80
N GLU A 76 -9.33 -10.29 3.64
CA GLU A 76 -10.39 -11.12 4.23
C GLU A 76 -9.76 -12.09 5.23
N THR A 77 -10.41 -12.24 6.38
CA THR A 77 -9.97 -13.10 7.48
C THR A 77 -10.97 -14.23 7.74
N ASP A 78 -10.48 -15.37 8.22
CA ASP A 78 -11.32 -16.47 8.72
C ASP A 78 -11.90 -16.15 10.11
N ALA A 79 -12.59 -17.12 10.71
CA ALA A 79 -13.25 -16.97 12.01
C ALA A 79 -12.22 -16.76 13.16
N GLU A 80 -11.00 -17.23 12.97
CA GLU A 80 -9.87 -17.12 13.89
C GLU A 80 -9.08 -15.82 13.68
N GLY A 81 -9.41 -15.04 12.65
CA GLY A 81 -8.77 -13.76 12.32
C GLY A 81 -7.51 -13.89 11.46
N ALA A 82 -7.21 -15.07 10.91
CA ALA A 82 -6.10 -15.25 9.99
C ALA A 82 -6.49 -14.78 8.57
N ILE A 83 -5.61 -14.00 7.94
CA ILE A 83 -5.82 -13.51 6.58
C ILE A 83 -5.71 -14.69 5.61
N PHE A 84 -6.77 -14.99 4.86
CA PHE A 84 -6.76 -16.04 3.84
C PHE A 84 -6.88 -15.48 2.42
N ARG A 85 -7.25 -14.21 2.25
CA ARG A 85 -7.30 -13.54 0.94
C ARG A 85 -6.87 -12.08 1.03
N VAL A 86 -6.18 -11.63 -0.01
CA VAL A 86 -5.93 -10.21 -0.26
C VAL A 86 -6.34 -9.88 -1.71
N THR A 87 -7.14 -8.84 -1.87
CA THR A 87 -7.56 -8.32 -3.17
C THR A 87 -6.98 -6.93 -3.37
N PHE A 88 -6.21 -6.77 -4.45
CA PHE A 88 -5.67 -5.48 -4.89
C PHE A 88 -6.51 -4.93 -6.04
N ARG A 89 -7.19 -3.80 -5.85
CA ARG A 89 -7.88 -3.05 -6.91
C ARG A 89 -6.93 -2.00 -7.46
N ALA A 90 -6.50 -2.17 -8.70
CA ALA A 90 -5.53 -1.29 -9.33
C ALA A 90 -6.21 -0.36 -10.35
N ALA A 91 -6.17 0.95 -10.11
CA ALA A 91 -6.39 1.93 -11.17
C ALA A 91 -5.11 2.12 -11.97
N LEU A 92 -5.17 1.74 -13.24
CA LEU A 92 -4.11 1.96 -14.21
C LEU A 92 -4.47 3.20 -15.03
N HIS A 93 -3.76 4.31 -14.80
CA HIS A 93 -3.99 5.57 -15.51
C HIS A 93 -3.07 5.70 -16.71
N GLY A 94 -3.62 6.11 -17.84
CA GLY A 94 -2.93 6.22 -19.12
C GLY A 94 -3.73 5.60 -20.27
N THR A 95 -3.15 5.67 -21.48
CA THR A 95 -3.80 5.19 -22.71
C THR A 95 -3.50 3.71 -22.89
N LEU A 96 -4.21 2.88 -22.13
CA LEU A 96 -4.11 1.42 -22.17
C LEU A 96 -5.35 0.80 -22.77
N THR A 97 -5.15 -0.12 -23.71
CA THR A 97 -6.20 -1.01 -24.19
C THR A 97 -6.64 -2.00 -23.10
N PRO A 98 -7.86 -2.56 -23.18
CA PRO A 98 -8.31 -3.58 -22.24
C PRO A 98 -7.38 -4.81 -22.17
N SER A 99 -6.76 -5.18 -23.28
CA SER A 99 -5.82 -6.30 -23.35
C SER A 99 -4.55 -6.03 -22.55
N GLU A 100 -3.98 -4.83 -22.69
CA GLU A 100 -2.77 -4.41 -21.97
C GLU A 100 -3.02 -4.34 -20.45
N ARG A 101 -4.16 -3.78 -20.03
CA ARG A 101 -4.60 -3.76 -18.63
C ARG A 101 -4.66 -5.17 -18.05
N ALA A 102 -5.38 -6.06 -18.73
CA ALA A 102 -5.52 -7.44 -18.30
C ALA A 102 -4.17 -8.17 -18.27
N GLN A 103 -3.26 -7.89 -19.21
CA GLN A 103 -1.92 -8.47 -19.23
C GLN A 103 -1.08 -8.02 -18.03
N LEU A 104 -1.08 -6.71 -17.71
CA LEU A 104 -0.37 -6.18 -16.55
C LEU A 104 -0.82 -6.86 -15.24
N LEU A 105 -2.13 -6.98 -15.03
CA LEU A 105 -2.71 -7.59 -13.83
C LEU A 105 -2.46 -9.10 -13.74
N ARG A 106 -2.37 -9.81 -14.87
CA ARG A 106 -1.97 -11.23 -14.89
C ARG A 106 -0.50 -11.43 -14.53
N GLU A 107 0.39 -10.59 -15.06
CA GLU A 107 1.84 -10.77 -14.91
C GLU A 107 2.36 -10.33 -13.53
N VAL A 108 1.77 -9.31 -12.90
CA VAL A 108 2.30 -8.73 -11.65
C VAL A 108 2.47 -9.76 -10.53
N LYS A 109 1.52 -10.69 -10.36
CA LYS A 109 1.59 -11.72 -9.31
C LYS A 109 2.84 -12.61 -9.44
N GLY A 110 3.24 -12.94 -10.67
CA GLY A 110 4.41 -13.77 -10.96
C GLY A 110 5.73 -13.01 -11.01
N ARG A 111 5.69 -11.67 -11.03
CA ARG A 111 6.88 -10.82 -11.22
C ARG A 111 7.24 -9.98 -9.99
N CYS A 112 6.27 -9.59 -9.18
CA CYS A 112 6.50 -8.75 -8.01
C CYS A 112 7.23 -9.54 -6.91
N LYS A 113 8.39 -9.05 -6.48
CA LYS A 113 9.25 -9.72 -5.48
C LYS A 113 8.50 -10.00 -4.18
N VAL A 114 7.82 -8.99 -3.63
CA VAL A 114 7.18 -9.09 -2.30
C VAL A 114 5.87 -9.87 -2.36
N VAL A 115 5.08 -9.72 -3.43
CA VAL A 115 3.84 -10.50 -3.60
C VAL A 115 4.13 -12.00 -3.71
N ARG A 116 5.23 -12.39 -4.36
CA ARG A 116 5.64 -13.81 -4.46
C ARG A 116 6.10 -14.41 -3.14
N THR A 117 6.40 -13.60 -2.12
CA THR A 117 6.78 -14.09 -0.79
C THR A 117 5.58 -14.23 0.14
N VAL A 118 4.39 -13.81 -0.28
CA VAL A 118 3.15 -14.06 0.47
C VAL A 118 2.95 -15.57 0.56
N HIS A 119 2.61 -16.05 1.77
CA HIS A 119 2.45 -17.48 2.00
C HIS A 119 1.40 -18.09 1.06
N PRO A 120 1.63 -19.28 0.47
CA PRO A 120 0.72 -19.86 -0.52
C PRO A 120 -0.73 -20.11 -0.06
N SER A 121 -0.96 -20.19 1.26
CA SER A 121 -2.33 -20.32 1.80
C SER A 121 -3.14 -19.02 1.67
N ILE A 122 -2.50 -17.87 1.44
CA ILE A 122 -3.16 -16.58 1.28
C ILE A 122 -3.40 -16.36 -0.22
N SER A 123 -4.66 -16.35 -0.61
CA SER A 123 -5.05 -16.08 -1.99
C SER A 123 -4.85 -14.60 -2.33
N VAL A 124 -3.87 -14.29 -3.17
CA VAL A 124 -3.66 -12.94 -3.71
C VAL A 124 -4.30 -12.79 -5.10
N ALA A 125 -5.11 -11.74 -5.28
CA ALA A 125 -5.76 -11.37 -6.54
C ALA A 125 -5.56 -9.90 -6.89
N PHE A 126 -5.48 -9.59 -8.20
CA PHE A 126 -5.45 -8.24 -8.74
C PHE A 126 -6.67 -8.03 -9.63
N ARG A 127 -7.33 -6.88 -9.50
CA ARG A 127 -8.52 -6.46 -10.26
C ARG A 127 -8.30 -5.07 -10.86
N ASP A 128 -8.87 -4.81 -12.03
CA ASP A 128 -8.88 -3.45 -12.59
C ASP A 128 -9.96 -2.64 -11.87
N ALA A 129 -9.62 -1.44 -11.41
CA ALA A 129 -10.57 -0.54 -10.77
C ALA A 129 -11.58 0.08 -11.75
N LEU A 130 -11.35 0.04 -13.06
CA LEU A 130 -12.34 0.50 -14.04
C LEU A 130 -13.61 -0.37 -14.09
N GLU A 131 -13.54 -1.62 -13.61
CA GLU A 131 -14.70 -2.51 -13.55
C GLU A 131 -15.55 -2.31 -12.28
N ALA A 132 -15.03 -1.60 -11.28
CA ALA A 132 -15.70 -1.35 -10.01
C ALA A 132 -15.53 0.12 -9.64
N GLY A 133 -16.52 0.96 -9.98
CA GLY A 133 -16.47 2.40 -9.76
C GLY A 133 -16.19 2.79 -8.31
N SER A 134 -14.92 2.99 -7.97
CA SER A 134 -14.38 4.08 -7.15
C SER A 134 -12.93 3.76 -6.76
N LEU A 135 -11.98 4.54 -7.30
CA LEU A 135 -10.76 4.93 -6.58
C LEU A 135 -10.72 6.46 -6.44
N ALA A 136 -11.90 7.07 -6.28
CA ALA A 136 -12.05 8.52 -6.17
C ALA A 136 -11.44 9.00 -4.85
N GLY A 137 -10.14 9.27 -4.83
CA GLY A 137 -9.45 9.87 -3.69
C GLY A 137 -7.95 9.61 -3.63
N VAL A 138 -7.45 8.50 -4.19
CA VAL A 138 -6.03 8.12 -4.09
C VAL A 138 -5.23 8.62 -5.31
N SER A 139 -5.25 9.93 -5.57
CA SER A 139 -4.25 10.57 -6.42
C SER A 139 -3.16 11.15 -5.53
N GLY A 140 -1.89 11.05 -5.96
CA GLY A 140 -0.76 11.61 -5.20
C GLY A 140 -0.89 13.11 -4.92
N ASP A 141 -1.71 13.81 -5.71
CA ASP A 141 -2.00 15.24 -5.57
C ASP A 141 -2.80 15.56 -4.30
N THR A 142 -3.71 14.66 -3.85
CA THR A 142 -4.47 14.84 -2.60
C THR A 142 -3.56 14.70 -1.38
N VAL A 143 -2.61 13.76 -1.42
CA VAL A 143 -1.68 13.52 -0.30
C VAL A 143 -0.68 14.67 -0.14
N GLN A 144 -0.25 15.29 -1.25
CA GLN A 144 0.67 16.42 -1.22
C GLN A 144 0.03 17.72 -0.71
N SER A 145 -1.27 17.92 -0.91
CA SER A 145 -1.99 19.08 -0.36
C SER A 145 -2.21 18.95 1.16
N GLU A 146 -2.47 17.74 1.66
CA GLU A 146 -2.60 17.48 3.10
C GLU A 146 -1.25 17.55 3.84
N LEU A 147 -0.16 17.02 3.27
CA LEU A 147 1.18 17.20 3.84
C LEU A 147 1.63 18.67 3.88
N ARG A 148 1.20 19.49 2.90
CA ARG A 148 1.48 20.93 2.88
C ARG A 148 0.59 21.72 3.85
N ALA A 149 -0.66 21.31 4.03
CA ALA A 149 -1.58 21.94 4.99
C ALA A 149 -1.13 21.74 6.45
N GLY A 150 -0.48 20.61 6.76
CA GLY A 150 0.14 20.36 8.07
C GLY A 150 1.41 21.18 8.35
N CYS A 151 1.97 21.84 7.33
CA CYS A 151 3.09 22.79 7.47
C CYS A 151 2.60 24.24 7.35
N SER A 152 1.63 24.62 8.18
CA SER A 152 1.36 26.03 8.44
C SER A 152 2.29 26.49 9.56
N SER A 153 3.24 27.34 9.19
CA SER A 153 4.18 27.99 10.09
C SER A 153 3.45 28.72 11.23
N GLU A 154 3.60 28.24 12.46
CA GLU A 154 3.73 29.06 13.67
C GLU A 154 4.17 28.16 14.84
N GLY A 155 5.43 28.31 15.28
CA GLY A 155 5.99 27.57 16.43
C GLY A 155 6.94 26.45 16.03
N GLY A 156 8.21 26.81 15.79
CA GLY A 156 9.24 25.88 15.34
C GLY A 156 9.50 24.71 16.30
N ALA A 157 9.29 23.50 15.80
CA ALA A 157 10.06 22.31 16.12
C ALA A 157 9.76 21.26 15.05
N CYS A 158 10.53 21.30 13.94
CA CYS A 158 10.51 20.21 12.98
C CYS A 158 11.50 19.16 13.49
N CYS A 159 11.00 18.09 14.12
CA CYS A 159 11.81 16.92 14.43
C CYS A 159 12.10 16.17 13.13
N ILE A 160 13.33 16.33 12.64
CA ILE A 160 14.01 15.45 11.68
C ILE A 160 14.60 14.24 12.40
#